data_AF-A0A0R3WZ13-F1
#
_entry.id   AF-A0A0R3WZ13-F1
#
_cell.length_a   1.000
_cell.length_b   1.000
_cell.length_c   1.000
_cell.angle_alpha   90.00
_cell.angle_beta   90.00
_cell.angle_gamma   90.00
#
_symmetry.space_group_name_H-M   'P 1'
#
loop_
_entity.id
_entity.type
_entity.pdbx_description
1 polymer ?
#
loop_
_entity_poly.entity_id
_entity_poly.type
_entity_poly.pdbx_seq_one_letter_code
_entity_poly.pdbx_strand_id
1 'polypeptide(L)'
;MGCLLSCLACCFCDAATSICCKCLPSCKKSILTRLYYGVILLVVIVFSCVCLSPNVEKLLRKIPSLCPGEPNDLCSLITGYGAVYRMCFALALFFFAFSLCMINVKSSHDFRASIHNGFWFFKILAIIGIMVGAFFIRDPMFLYVWMIFGIIGASLLILLQLTLLVDFAHSWNEKWVDAYDETHNRCYSCGLISSTVFFYALSATAVIVFYIFFGSHPSCHLGKMLISINLILCVVMSVISVLPVVRDKLPLSGLLQVGSFS
;
A
#
# COMPACT_ATOMS: atom_id res chain seq x y z
N MET A 1 -4.18 -5.90 -23.82
CA MET A 1 -3.27 -4.83 -23.33
C MET A 1 -3.54 -3.45 -23.95
N GLY A 2 -4.10 -3.34 -25.17
CA GLY A 2 -4.46 -2.04 -25.77
C GLY A 2 -5.56 -1.25 -25.04
N CYS A 3 -6.63 -1.90 -24.56
CA CYS A 3 -7.76 -1.21 -23.94
C CYS A 3 -7.43 -0.42 -22.65
N LEU A 4 -6.43 -0.86 -21.88
CA LEU A 4 -5.99 -0.17 -20.66
C LEU A 4 -5.26 1.14 -20.99
N LEU A 5 -4.39 1.14 -22.02
CA LEU A 5 -3.73 2.37 -22.49
C LEU A 5 -4.71 3.33 -23.16
N SER A 6 -5.69 2.81 -23.92
CA SER A 6 -6.73 3.64 -24.55
C SER A 6 -7.67 4.27 -23.52
N CYS A 7 -8.04 3.55 -22.46
CA CYS A 7 -8.81 4.11 -21.33
C CYS A 7 -8.00 5.13 -20.53
N LEU A 8 -6.69 4.91 -20.33
CA LEU A 8 -5.83 5.89 -19.68
C LEU A 8 -5.80 7.19 -20.48
N ALA A 9 -5.59 7.16 -21.80
CA ALA A 9 -5.54 8.37 -22.63
C ALA A 9 -6.90 9.10 -22.75
N CYS A 10 -8.01 8.38 -22.82
CA CYS A 10 -9.35 9.00 -22.91
C CYS A 10 -9.86 9.59 -21.59
N CYS A 11 -9.41 9.10 -20.43
CA CYS A 11 -9.93 9.53 -19.13
C CYS A 11 -9.23 10.76 -18.50
N PHE A 12 -8.15 11.27 -19.10
CA PHE A 12 -7.55 12.54 -18.64
C PHE A 12 -8.37 13.79 -19.02
N CYS A 13 -9.33 13.67 -19.95
CA CYS A 13 -10.22 14.76 -20.39
C CYS A 13 -11.70 14.37 -20.27
N ASP A 14 -12.24 14.41 -19.06
CA ASP A 14 -13.66 14.09 -18.78
C ASP A 14 -14.66 15.13 -19.37
N ALA A 15 -14.19 16.22 -19.97
CA ALA A 15 -15.05 17.22 -20.61
C ALA A 15 -15.43 16.86 -22.07
N ALA A 16 -14.74 15.92 -22.73
CA ALA A 16 -14.90 15.65 -24.16
C ALA A 16 -15.32 14.20 -24.51
N THR A 17 -15.65 13.37 -23.52
CA THR A 17 -15.90 11.92 -23.71
C THR A 17 -17.37 11.54 -23.93
N SER A 18 -18.29 12.49 -24.03
CA SER A 18 -19.69 12.19 -24.37
C SER A 18 -19.90 11.69 -25.81
N ILE A 19 -18.90 11.83 -26.69
CA ILE A 19 -19.04 11.52 -28.13
C ILE A 19 -18.27 10.24 -28.55
N CYS A 20 -17.27 9.76 -27.80
CA CYS A 20 -16.32 8.76 -28.34
C CYS A 20 -16.36 7.35 -27.70
N CYS A 21 -17.17 7.08 -26.67
CA CYS A 21 -17.19 5.74 -26.04
C CYS A 21 -18.61 5.19 -25.85
N LYS A 22 -19.25 4.77 -26.95
CA LYS A 22 -20.47 3.94 -26.93
C LYS A 22 -20.20 2.43 -26.86
N CYS A 23 -18.93 1.99 -26.90
CA CYS A 23 -18.57 0.58 -27.12
C CYS A 23 -17.95 -0.16 -25.92
N LEU A 24 -17.94 0.42 -24.70
CA LEU A 24 -17.41 -0.29 -23.52
C LEU A 24 -18.49 -0.56 -22.47
N PRO A 25 -18.50 -1.76 -21.85
CA PRO A 25 -19.39 -2.06 -20.73
C PRO A 25 -19.14 -1.04 -19.61
N SER A 26 -20.22 -0.46 -19.07
CA SER A 26 -20.16 0.55 -18.01
C SER A 26 -19.46 0.01 -16.76
N CYS A 27 -18.15 0.23 -16.66
CA CYS A 27 -17.42 0.04 -15.42
C CYS A 27 -18.00 1.01 -14.39
N LYS A 28 -18.32 0.52 -13.19
CA LYS A 28 -18.81 1.37 -12.10
C LYS A 28 -17.77 2.46 -11.84
N LYS A 29 -18.13 3.74 -12.07
CA LYS A 29 -17.25 4.90 -11.93
C LYS A 29 -16.49 4.95 -10.60
N SER A 30 -17.11 4.42 -9.53
CA SER A 30 -16.49 4.33 -8.19
C SER A 30 -15.29 3.37 -8.13
N ILE A 31 -15.35 2.20 -8.79
CA ILE A 31 -14.24 1.24 -8.81
C ILE A 31 -13.06 1.84 -9.59
N LEU A 32 -13.37 2.46 -10.73
CA LEU A 32 -12.37 3.10 -11.58
C LEU A 32 -11.67 4.25 -10.84
N THR A 33 -12.40 5.05 -10.07
CA THR A 33 -11.85 6.13 -9.25
C THR A 33 -10.87 5.61 -8.20
N ARG A 34 -11.21 4.50 -7.52
CA ARG A 34 -10.30 3.85 -6.55
C ARG A 34 -9.03 3.34 -7.23
N LEU A 35 -9.17 2.75 -8.41
CA LEU A 35 -8.02 2.30 -9.21
C LEU A 35 -7.09 3.47 -9.57
N TYR A 36 -7.64 4.60 -10.02
CA TYR A 36 -6.84 5.79 -10.34
C TYR A 36 -6.06 6.32 -9.13
N TYR A 37 -6.68 6.42 -7.95
CA TYR A 37 -5.95 6.81 -6.74
C TYR A 37 -4.84 5.82 -6.40
N GLY A 38 -5.08 4.51 -6.56
CA GLY A 38 -4.05 3.48 -6.40
C GLY A 38 -2.88 3.65 -7.37
N VAL A 39 -3.17 3.93 -8.65
CA VAL A 39 -2.14 4.19 -9.67
C VAL A 39 -1.34 5.45 -9.35
N ILE A 40 -2.00 6.54 -8.91
CA ILE A 40 -1.31 7.77 -8.49
C ILE A 40 -0.34 7.48 -7.34
N LEU A 41 -0.79 6.78 -6.31
CA LEU A 41 0.06 6.40 -5.17
C LEU A 41 1.26 5.56 -5.64
N LEU A 42 1.02 4.57 -6.51
CA LEU A 42 2.08 3.71 -7.04
C LEU A 42 3.10 4.50 -7.87
N VAL A 43 2.67 5.41 -8.75
CA VAL A 43 3.56 6.25 -9.54
C VAL A 43 4.47 7.09 -8.65
N VAL A 44 3.93 7.67 -7.58
CA VAL A 44 4.72 8.48 -6.65
C VAL A 44 5.66 7.64 -5.81
N ILE A 45 5.27 6.42 -5.41
CA ILE A 45 6.18 5.49 -4.75
C ILE A 45 7.36 5.16 -5.66
N VAL A 46 7.11 4.82 -6.93
CA VAL A 46 8.16 4.55 -7.91
C VAL A 46 9.07 5.76 -8.08
N PHE A 47 8.51 6.96 -8.21
CA PHE A 47 9.29 8.20 -8.32
C PHE A 47 10.14 8.45 -7.07
N SER A 48 9.58 8.21 -5.89
CA SER A 48 10.29 8.35 -4.61
C SER A 48 11.46 7.37 -4.50
N CYS A 49 11.29 6.11 -4.92
CA CYS A 49 12.38 5.14 -5.00
C CYS A 49 13.48 5.59 -5.97
N VAL A 50 13.10 6.18 -7.11
CA VAL A 50 14.06 6.74 -8.08
C VAL A 50 14.85 7.91 -7.46
N CYS A 51 14.21 8.78 -6.66
CA CYS A 51 14.87 9.86 -5.93
C CYS A 51 15.90 9.39 -4.89
N LEU A 52 15.78 8.17 -4.39
CA LEU A 52 16.76 7.58 -3.46
C LEU A 52 18.06 7.17 -4.18
N SER A 53 18.04 7.06 -5.51
CA SER A 53 19.22 6.64 -6.27
C SER A 53 20.32 7.72 -6.26
N PRO A 54 21.60 7.32 -6.16
CA PRO A 54 22.72 8.27 -6.10
C PRO A 54 22.88 9.08 -7.40
N ASN A 55 22.41 8.56 -8.52
CA ASN A 55 22.45 9.25 -9.82
C ASN A 55 21.47 10.42 -9.86
N VAL A 56 20.26 10.23 -9.34
CA VAL A 56 19.25 11.30 -9.26
C VAL A 56 19.66 12.33 -8.23
N GLU A 57 20.25 11.91 -7.11
CA GLU A 57 20.81 12.83 -6.12
C GLU A 57 21.85 13.78 -6.75
N LYS A 58 22.80 13.26 -7.53
CA LYS A 58 23.79 14.07 -8.26
C LYS A 58 23.16 15.02 -9.26
N LEU A 59 22.07 14.61 -9.93
CA LEU A 59 21.34 15.47 -10.86
C LEU A 59 20.65 16.62 -10.13
N LEU A 60 19.98 16.34 -9.01
CA LEU A 60 19.30 17.35 -8.20
C LEU A 60 20.28 18.38 -7.61
N ARG A 61 21.49 17.93 -7.21
CA ARG A 61 22.57 18.80 -6.71
C ARG A 61 23.06 19.81 -7.75
N LYS A 62 22.94 19.51 -9.05
CA LYS A 62 23.33 20.44 -10.13
C LYS A 62 22.33 21.57 -10.34
N ILE A 63 21.12 21.46 -9.77
CA ILE A 63 20.08 22.47 -9.95
C ILE A 63 20.31 23.60 -8.92
N PRO A 64 20.73 24.80 -9.36
CA PRO A 64 21.11 25.88 -8.44
C PRO A 64 19.93 26.42 -7.61
N SER A 65 18.69 26.24 -8.06
CA SER A 65 17.50 26.62 -7.29
C SER A 65 17.21 25.70 -6.10
N LEU A 66 17.64 24.44 -6.16
CA LEU A 66 17.51 23.49 -5.04
C LEU A 66 18.69 23.63 -4.07
N CYS A 67 19.91 23.78 -4.60
CA CYS A 67 21.12 23.93 -3.80
C CYS A 67 21.95 25.15 -4.28
N PRO A 68 21.66 26.36 -3.78
CA PRO A 68 22.36 27.58 -4.19
C PRO A 68 23.71 27.72 -3.49
N GLY A 69 24.67 26.85 -3.79
CA GLY A 69 26.02 26.89 -3.21
C GLY A 69 26.08 26.71 -1.68
N GLU A 70 24.97 26.25 -1.09
CA GLU A 70 24.83 25.92 0.33
C GLU A 70 25.86 24.85 0.75
N PRO A 71 26.30 24.82 2.02
CA PRO A 71 27.14 23.75 2.54
C PRO A 71 26.51 22.38 2.23
N ASN A 72 27.37 21.38 1.95
CA ASN A 72 26.97 20.05 1.48
C ASN A 72 25.86 19.40 2.33
N ASP A 73 25.83 19.73 3.62
CA ASP A 73 24.88 19.21 4.60
C ASP A 73 23.44 19.66 4.33
N LEU A 74 23.19 20.94 4.01
CA LEU A 74 21.83 21.42 3.73
C LEU A 74 21.31 20.89 2.40
N CYS A 75 22.18 20.78 1.39
CA CYS A 75 21.79 20.19 0.11
C CYS A 75 21.45 18.69 0.25
N SER A 76 22.14 17.97 1.14
CA SER A 76 21.85 16.56 1.45
C SER A 76 20.51 16.34 2.17
N LEU A 77 20.01 17.37 2.86
CA LEU A 77 18.68 17.37 3.51
C LEU A 77 17.53 17.44 2.50
N ILE A 78 17.78 18.01 1.31
CA ILE A 78 16.77 18.20 0.26
C ILE A 78 16.73 17.00 -0.68
N THR A 79 17.88 16.36 -0.93
CA THR A 79 18.02 15.23 -1.85
C THR A 79 17.94 13.88 -1.11
N GLY A 80 18.01 12.77 -1.85
CA GLY A 80 17.96 11.42 -1.28
C GLY A 80 16.68 11.15 -0.47
N TYR A 81 16.83 10.76 0.80
CA TYR A 81 15.69 10.50 1.69
C TYR A 81 14.86 11.76 1.97
N GLY A 82 15.47 12.95 1.99
CA GLY A 82 14.75 14.21 2.16
C GLY A 82 13.77 14.50 1.02
N ALA A 83 14.10 14.08 -0.21
CA ALA A 83 13.20 14.18 -1.35
C ALA A 83 12.00 13.23 -1.18
N VAL A 84 12.22 12.02 -0.68
CA VAL A 84 11.16 11.04 -0.40
C VAL A 84 10.16 11.60 0.62
N TYR A 85 10.64 12.16 1.73
CA TYR A 85 9.76 12.78 2.73
C TYR A 85 8.89 13.89 2.16
N ARG A 86 9.42 14.72 1.25
CA ARG A 86 8.65 15.81 0.60
C ARG A 86 7.60 15.29 -0.38
N MET A 87 7.90 14.22 -1.11
CA MET A 87 6.92 13.55 -1.98
C MET A 87 5.78 12.93 -1.18
N CYS A 88 6.12 12.21 -0.10
CA CYS A 88 5.14 11.63 0.81
C CYS A 88 4.32 12.71 1.52
N PHE A 89 4.94 13.81 1.95
CA PHE A 89 4.25 14.96 2.51
C PHE A 89 3.24 15.55 1.54
N ALA A 90 3.64 15.80 0.28
CA ALA A 90 2.76 16.39 -0.71
C ALA A 90 1.51 15.54 -0.96
N LEU A 91 1.68 14.22 -1.04
CA LEU A 91 0.55 13.29 -1.13
C LEU A 91 -0.31 13.30 0.12
N ALA A 92 0.31 13.22 1.30
CA ALA A 92 -0.42 13.24 2.57
C ALA A 92 -1.26 14.52 2.70
N LEU A 93 -0.68 15.68 2.38
CA LEU A 93 -1.36 16.97 2.41
C LEU A 93 -2.53 17.02 1.42
N PHE A 94 -2.32 16.58 0.17
CA PHE A 94 -3.37 16.52 -0.84
C PHE A 94 -4.52 15.63 -0.39
N PHE A 95 -4.25 14.39 0.01
CA PHE A 95 -5.29 13.44 0.41
C PHE A 95 -5.96 13.83 1.72
N PHE A 96 -5.25 14.46 2.65
CA PHE A 96 -5.84 14.98 3.88
C PHE A 96 -6.80 16.13 3.59
N ALA A 97 -6.38 17.14 2.82
CA ALA A 97 -7.26 18.23 2.41
C ALA A 97 -8.46 17.72 1.60
N PHE A 98 -8.23 16.76 0.71
CA PHE A 98 -9.29 16.14 -0.09
C PHE A 98 -10.27 15.34 0.78
N SER A 99 -9.78 14.65 1.81
CA SER A 99 -10.61 13.95 2.80
C SER A 99 -11.51 14.94 3.56
N LEU A 100 -10.97 16.08 4.01
CA LEU A 100 -11.75 17.13 4.68
C LEU A 100 -12.88 17.68 3.79
N CYS A 101 -12.59 17.91 2.50
CA CYS A 101 -13.60 18.34 1.53
C CYS A 101 -14.75 17.33 1.35
N MET A 102 -14.47 16.04 1.53
CA MET A 102 -15.42 14.94 1.34
C MET A 102 -16.17 14.54 2.61
N ILE A 103 -16.01 15.26 3.72
CA ILE A 103 -16.76 15.01 4.94
C ILE A 103 -18.27 15.22 4.70
N ASN A 104 -19.05 14.24 5.15
CA ASN A 104 -20.52 14.25 5.14
C ASN A 104 -21.12 14.34 3.72
N VAL A 105 -20.49 13.71 2.72
CA VAL A 105 -21.10 13.47 1.40
C VAL A 105 -21.97 12.22 1.52
N LYS A 106 -23.29 12.38 1.30
CA LYS A 106 -24.26 11.29 1.45
C LYS A 106 -24.85 10.82 0.13
N SER A 107 -24.80 11.66 -0.92
CA SER A 107 -25.40 11.38 -2.21
C SER A 107 -24.38 11.46 -3.35
N SER A 108 -24.51 10.58 -4.33
CA SER A 108 -23.73 10.63 -5.58
C SER A 108 -24.09 11.80 -6.49
N HIS A 109 -25.20 12.50 -6.21
CA HIS A 109 -25.63 13.70 -6.93
C HIS A 109 -24.97 14.98 -6.39
N ASP A 110 -24.30 14.92 -5.25
CA ASP A 110 -23.59 16.07 -4.69
C ASP A 110 -22.47 16.49 -5.64
N PHE A 111 -22.29 17.80 -5.85
CA PHE A 111 -21.20 18.34 -6.67
C PHE A 111 -19.82 17.81 -6.22
N ARG A 112 -19.64 17.62 -4.91
CA ARG A 112 -18.43 17.04 -4.31
C ARG A 112 -18.19 15.59 -4.76
N ALA A 113 -19.25 14.79 -4.95
CA ALA A 113 -19.12 13.44 -5.50
C ALA A 113 -18.66 13.47 -6.97
N SER A 114 -19.05 14.49 -7.75
CA SER A 114 -18.53 14.71 -9.09
C SER A 114 -17.04 15.05 -9.09
N ILE A 115 -16.60 15.92 -8.17
CA ILE A 115 -15.16 16.18 -7.94
C ILE A 115 -14.44 14.89 -7.51
N HIS A 116 -15.04 14.06 -6.65
CA HIS A 116 -14.42 12.82 -6.19
C HIS A 116 -14.12 11.84 -7.33
N ASN A 117 -15.09 11.65 -8.23
CA ASN A 117 -15.01 10.66 -9.30
C ASN A 117 -14.40 11.21 -10.61
N GLY A 118 -14.29 12.53 -10.76
CA GLY A 118 -13.81 13.19 -11.98
C GLY A 118 -12.68 14.19 -11.73
N PHE A 119 -12.54 15.19 -12.61
CA PHE A 119 -11.56 16.30 -12.52
C PHE A 119 -10.09 15.85 -12.29
N TRP A 120 -9.69 14.74 -12.93
CA TRP A 120 -8.35 14.14 -12.76
C TRP A 120 -7.21 15.09 -13.12
N PHE A 121 -7.34 15.86 -14.20
CA PHE A 121 -6.33 16.84 -14.61
C PHE A 121 -5.99 17.82 -13.48
N PHE A 122 -7.00 18.44 -12.87
CA PHE A 122 -6.79 19.40 -11.79
C PHE A 122 -6.23 18.77 -10.53
N LYS A 123 -6.64 17.54 -10.20
CA LYS A 123 -6.07 16.80 -9.06
C LYS A 123 -4.59 16.53 -9.24
N ILE A 124 -4.19 16.07 -10.43
CA ILE A 124 -2.80 15.75 -10.74
C ILE A 124 -1.97 17.04 -10.77
N LEU A 125 -2.49 18.11 -11.37
CA LEU A 125 -1.85 19.41 -11.34
C LEU A 125 -1.66 19.93 -9.91
N ALA A 126 -2.66 19.76 -9.04
CA ALA A 126 -2.57 20.11 -7.62
C ALA A 126 -1.50 19.28 -6.89
N ILE A 127 -1.47 17.96 -7.10
CA ILE A 127 -0.45 17.07 -6.52
C ILE A 127 0.95 17.51 -6.95
N ILE A 128 1.18 17.73 -8.25
CA ILE A 128 2.48 18.19 -8.78
C ILE A 128 2.84 19.57 -8.21
N GLY A 129 1.88 20.49 -8.13
CA GLY A 129 2.09 21.82 -7.55
C GLY A 129 2.52 21.76 -6.09
N ILE A 130 1.85 20.95 -5.28
CA ILE A 130 2.23 20.74 -3.86
C ILE A 130 3.60 20.05 -3.77
N MET A 131 3.91 19.08 -4.63
CA MET A 131 5.22 18.42 -4.68
C MET A 131 6.33 19.42 -4.95
N VAL A 132 6.20 20.24 -5.99
CA VAL A 132 7.16 21.29 -6.32
C VAL A 132 7.28 22.29 -5.16
N GLY A 133 6.15 22.69 -4.57
CA GLY A 133 6.10 23.54 -3.38
C GLY A 133 6.88 22.97 -2.18
N ALA A 134 6.78 21.66 -1.94
CA ALA A 134 7.46 20.98 -0.84
C ALA A 134 8.99 21.04 -0.94
N PHE A 135 9.57 21.14 -2.15
CA PHE A 135 11.02 21.30 -2.33
C PHE A 135 11.55 22.66 -1.87
N PHE A 136 10.70 23.67 -1.72
CA PHE A 136 11.09 24.97 -1.19
C PHE A 136 11.20 24.98 0.35
N ILE A 137 10.74 23.92 1.04
CA ILE A 137 10.89 23.77 2.49
C ILE A 137 12.30 23.26 2.78
N ARG A 138 13.17 24.12 3.31
CA ARG A 138 14.60 23.82 3.57
C ARG A 138 14.94 23.59 5.05
N ASP A 139 13.94 23.64 5.91
CA ASP A 139 14.16 23.55 7.35
C ASP A 139 14.46 22.09 7.80
N PRO A 140 15.50 21.84 8.62
CA PRO A 140 15.84 20.49 9.10
C PRO A 140 14.81 19.92 10.09
N MET A 141 14.09 20.77 10.84
CA MET A 141 13.05 20.30 11.75
C MET A 141 11.87 19.68 10.99
N PHE A 142 11.62 20.09 9.75
CA PHE A 142 10.60 19.50 8.90
C PHE A 142 10.78 17.97 8.75
N LEU A 143 12.00 17.48 8.50
CA LEU A 143 12.23 16.04 8.35
C LEU A 143 12.02 15.29 9.68
N TYR A 144 12.48 15.86 10.78
CA TYR A 144 12.30 15.26 12.10
C TYR A 144 10.81 15.13 12.47
N VAL A 145 10.04 16.19 12.27
CA VAL A 145 8.59 16.18 12.53
C VAL A 145 7.88 15.17 11.62
N TRP A 146 8.20 15.16 10.32
CA TRP A 146 7.56 14.19 9.41
C TRP A 146 7.98 12.74 9.65
N MET A 147 9.19 12.50 10.17
CA MET A 147 9.57 11.17 10.60
C MET A 147 8.64 10.65 11.70
N ILE A 148 8.32 11.48 12.70
CA ILE A 148 7.41 11.11 13.80
C ILE A 148 6.01 10.80 13.25
N PHE A 149 5.43 11.71 12.46
CA PHE A 149 4.13 11.47 11.84
C PHE A 149 4.15 10.25 10.91
N GLY A 150 5.26 10.01 10.21
CA GLY A 150 5.47 8.84 9.37
C GLY A 150 5.45 7.54 10.16
N ILE A 151 6.11 7.49 11.32
CA ILE A 151 6.10 6.32 12.21
C ILE A 151 4.69 6.06 12.75
N ILE A 152 4.00 7.10 13.22
CA ILE A 152 2.62 6.99 13.71
C ILE A 152 1.69 6.52 12.58
N GLY A 153 1.74 7.16 11.41
CA GLY A 153 0.94 6.79 10.25
C GLY A 153 1.21 5.36 9.76
N ALA A 154 2.49 4.96 9.70
CA ALA A 154 2.88 3.61 9.31
C ALA A 154 2.36 2.56 10.30
N SER A 155 2.44 2.82 11.61
CA SER A 155 1.88 1.91 12.62
C SER A 155 0.37 1.70 12.45
N LEU A 156 -0.40 2.77 12.20
CA LEU A 156 -1.83 2.68 11.94
C LEU A 156 -2.14 1.95 10.63
N LEU A 157 -1.36 2.21 9.57
CA LEU A 157 -1.52 1.53 8.29
C LEU A 157 -1.20 0.04 8.38
N ILE A 158 -0.20 -0.37 9.17
CA ILE A 158 0.12 -1.78 9.41
C ILE A 158 -1.06 -2.48 10.08
N LEU A 159 -1.68 -1.86 11.11
CA LEU A 159 -2.85 -2.43 11.77
C LEU A 159 -4.04 -2.54 10.81
N LEU A 160 -4.29 -1.52 9.98
CA LEU A 160 -5.36 -1.55 8.99
C LEU A 160 -5.11 -2.62 7.92
N GLN A 161 -3.89 -2.70 7.38
CA GLN A 161 -3.49 -3.71 6.40
C GLN A 161 -3.63 -5.11 6.97
N LEU A 162 -3.30 -5.30 8.25
CA LEU A 162 -3.47 -6.58 8.93
C LEU A 162 -4.95 -6.99 8.99
N THR A 163 -5.85 -6.09 9.40
CA THR A 163 -7.28 -6.38 9.43
C THR A 163 -7.82 -6.72 8.03
N LEU A 164 -7.43 -5.94 7.01
CA LEU A 164 -7.83 -6.22 5.62
C LEU A 164 -7.30 -7.56 5.11
N LEU A 165 -6.09 -7.96 5.51
CA LEU A 165 -5.50 -9.24 5.14
C LEU A 165 -6.28 -10.40 5.79
N VAL A 166 -6.68 -10.26 7.06
CA VAL A 166 -7.50 -11.25 7.77
C VAL A 166 -8.87 -11.39 7.11
N ASP A 167 -9.55 -10.29 6.80
CA ASP A 167 -10.85 -10.31 6.13
C ASP A 167 -10.74 -10.91 4.73
N PHE A 168 -9.65 -10.63 4.01
CA PHE A 168 -9.37 -11.23 2.71
C PHE A 168 -9.16 -12.74 2.81
N ALA A 169 -8.37 -13.21 3.78
CA ALA A 169 -8.13 -14.63 4.00
C ALA A 169 -9.41 -15.39 4.37
N HIS A 170 -10.26 -14.81 5.24
CA HIS A 170 -11.58 -15.34 5.57
C HIS A 170 -12.47 -15.42 4.33
N SER A 171 -12.61 -14.30 3.60
CA SER A 171 -13.44 -14.21 2.40
C SER A 171 -12.97 -15.17 1.29
N TRP A 172 -11.67 -15.42 1.18
CA TRP A 172 -11.13 -16.42 0.26
C TRP A 172 -11.54 -17.82 0.71
N ASN A 173 -11.26 -18.17 1.98
CA ASN A 173 -11.57 -19.49 2.53
C ASN A 173 -13.07 -19.83 2.37
N GLU A 174 -13.96 -18.92 2.78
CA GLU A 174 -15.41 -19.08 2.66
C GLU A 174 -15.84 -19.34 1.21
N LYS A 175 -15.39 -18.51 0.25
CA LYS A 175 -15.74 -18.68 -1.17
C LYS A 175 -15.30 -20.02 -1.75
N TRP A 176 -14.15 -20.55 -1.33
CA TRP A 176 -13.64 -21.83 -1.84
C TRP A 176 -14.28 -23.04 -1.17
N VAL A 177 -14.65 -22.91 0.11
CA VAL A 177 -15.43 -23.93 0.83
C VAL A 177 -16.85 -23.99 0.27
N ASP A 178 -17.53 -22.85 0.13
CA ASP A 178 -18.88 -22.79 -0.43
C ASP A 178 -18.92 -23.35 -1.86
N ALA A 179 -17.96 -22.97 -2.71
CA ALA A 179 -17.87 -23.50 -4.06
C ALA A 179 -17.62 -25.01 -4.11
N TYR A 180 -16.90 -25.56 -3.12
CA TYR A 180 -16.71 -27.00 -2.97
C TYR A 180 -18.01 -27.68 -2.53
N ASP A 181 -18.75 -27.12 -1.59
CA ASP A 181 -20.00 -27.69 -1.08
C ASP A 181 -21.10 -27.68 -2.16
N GLU A 182 -21.17 -26.63 -3.00
CA GLU A 182 -22.14 -26.55 -4.09
C GLU A 182 -21.79 -27.46 -5.29
N THR A 183 -20.52 -27.50 -5.69
CA THR A 183 -20.11 -28.16 -6.94
C THR A 183 -19.59 -29.59 -6.71
N HIS A 184 -19.23 -29.94 -5.47
CA HIS A 184 -18.45 -31.13 -5.08
C HIS A 184 -17.15 -31.31 -5.89
N ASN A 185 -16.65 -30.23 -6.49
CA ASN A 185 -15.45 -30.26 -7.31
C ASN A 185 -14.20 -30.21 -6.41
N ARG A 186 -13.46 -31.31 -6.37
CA ARG A 186 -12.23 -31.47 -5.57
C ARG A 186 -11.14 -30.46 -5.90
N CYS A 187 -11.21 -29.76 -7.04
CA CYS A 187 -10.27 -28.70 -7.41
C CYS A 187 -10.21 -27.58 -6.36
N TYR A 188 -11.35 -27.15 -5.81
CA TYR A 188 -11.40 -26.09 -4.79
C TYR A 188 -10.74 -26.52 -3.47
N SER A 189 -11.00 -27.75 -3.04
CA SER A 189 -10.37 -28.34 -1.85
C SER A 189 -8.85 -28.52 -2.05
N CYS A 190 -8.42 -29.02 -3.21
CA CYS A 190 -7.01 -29.15 -3.56
C CYS A 190 -6.31 -27.79 -3.60
N GLY A 191 -6.96 -26.77 -4.19
CA GLY A 191 -6.49 -25.39 -4.18
C GLY A 191 -6.29 -24.87 -2.76
N LEU A 192 -7.29 -25.04 -1.88
CA LEU A 192 -7.24 -24.54 -0.51
C LEU A 192 -6.07 -25.14 0.28
N ILE A 193 -5.88 -26.47 0.17
CA ILE A 193 -4.79 -27.20 0.82
C ILE A 193 -3.44 -26.72 0.24
N SER A 194 -3.33 -26.61 -1.08
CA SER A 194 -2.12 -26.15 -1.75
C SER A 194 -1.72 -24.74 -1.31
N SER A 195 -2.66 -23.80 -1.29
CA SER A 195 -2.43 -22.44 -0.79
C SER A 195 -1.98 -22.44 0.68
N THR A 196 -2.60 -23.26 1.53
CA THR A 196 -2.21 -23.39 2.94
C THR A 196 -0.78 -23.89 3.09
N VAL A 197 -0.42 -24.97 2.39
CA VAL A 197 0.94 -25.54 2.42
C VAL A 197 1.96 -24.53 1.90
N PHE A 198 1.63 -23.81 0.83
CA PHE A 198 2.49 -22.78 0.27
C PHE A 198 2.82 -21.68 1.30
N PHE A 199 1.82 -21.14 1.99
CA PHE A 199 2.05 -20.08 2.98
C PHE A 199 2.89 -20.57 4.18
N TYR A 200 2.62 -21.76 4.71
CA TYR A 200 3.44 -22.33 5.78
C TYR A 200 4.88 -22.61 5.32
N ALA A 201 5.09 -23.09 4.10
CA ALA A 201 6.42 -23.28 3.54
C ALA A 201 7.18 -21.96 3.36
N LEU A 202 6.49 -20.91 2.94
CA LEU A 202 7.05 -19.56 2.81
C LEU A 202 7.45 -19.00 4.18
N SER A 203 6.58 -19.10 5.18
CA SER A 203 6.87 -18.67 6.56
C SER A 203 8.07 -19.43 7.15
N ALA A 204 8.10 -20.76 7.01
CA ALA A 204 9.23 -21.58 7.47
C ALA A 204 10.55 -21.18 6.78
N THR A 205 10.51 -20.94 5.47
CA THR A 205 11.68 -20.48 4.71
C THR A 205 12.14 -19.10 5.19
N ALA A 206 11.22 -18.17 5.43
CA ALA A 206 11.53 -16.83 5.93
C ALA A 206 12.19 -16.88 7.32
N VAL A 207 11.71 -17.74 8.23
CA VAL A 207 12.31 -17.94 9.56
C VAL A 207 13.75 -18.48 9.43
N ILE A 208 13.98 -19.48 8.57
CA ILE A 208 15.32 -20.05 8.33
C ILE A 208 16.27 -18.96 7.81
N VAL A 209 15.84 -18.20 6.80
CA VAL A 209 16.63 -17.10 6.22
C VAL A 209 16.94 -16.04 7.30
N PHE A 210 15.97 -15.67 8.14
CA PHE A 210 16.21 -14.71 9.20
C PHE A 210 17.20 -15.20 10.25
N TYR A 211 17.18 -16.48 10.63
CA TYR A 211 18.20 -17.04 11.51
C TYR A 211 19.59 -17.03 10.88
N ILE A 212 19.72 -17.36 9.59
CA ILE A 212 21.01 -17.37 8.90
C ILE A 212 21.60 -15.95 8.80
N PHE A 213 20.83 -14.96 8.36
CA PHE A 213 21.36 -13.62 8.11
C PHE A 213 21.40 -12.73 9.37
N PHE A 214 20.38 -12.80 10.23
CA PHE A 214 20.25 -11.91 11.39
C PHE A 214 20.56 -12.60 12.72
N GLY A 215 20.61 -13.93 12.74
CA GLY A 215 20.86 -14.75 13.94
C GLY A 215 22.23 -15.44 13.98
N SER A 216 23.05 -15.45 12.94
CA SER A 216 24.30 -16.24 12.97
C SER A 216 25.39 -15.70 13.90
N HIS A 217 25.42 -14.39 14.15
CA HIS A 217 26.45 -13.80 15.00
C HIS A 217 26.13 -13.97 16.50
N PRO A 218 27.09 -14.41 17.34
CA PRO A 218 26.88 -14.64 18.77
C PRO A 218 26.43 -13.38 19.51
N SER A 219 26.90 -12.20 19.10
CA SER A 219 26.57 -10.91 19.74
C SER A 219 25.17 -10.36 19.40
N CYS A 220 24.44 -10.95 18.44
CA CYS A 220 23.12 -10.48 18.02
C CYS A 220 22.00 -11.17 18.84
N HIS A 221 21.95 -10.88 20.14
CA HIS A 221 20.93 -11.47 21.03
C HIS A 221 19.51 -10.97 20.72
N LEU A 222 19.36 -9.67 20.39
CA LEU A 222 18.05 -9.07 20.12
C LEU A 222 17.39 -9.69 18.87
N GLY A 223 18.14 -9.84 17.78
CA GLY A 223 17.63 -10.45 16.55
C GLY A 223 17.13 -11.88 16.79
N LYS A 224 17.93 -12.70 17.48
CA LYS A 224 17.55 -14.08 17.86
C LYS A 224 16.28 -14.11 18.72
N MET A 225 16.19 -13.25 19.72
CA MET A 225 15.02 -13.19 20.62
C MET A 225 13.74 -12.80 19.85
N LEU A 226 13.82 -11.79 18.98
CA LEU A 226 12.67 -11.36 18.18
C LEU A 226 12.18 -12.45 17.22
N ILE A 227 13.09 -13.15 16.53
CA ILE A 227 12.72 -14.25 15.64
C ILE A 227 12.10 -15.40 16.44
N SER A 228 12.68 -15.75 17.59
CA SER A 228 12.17 -16.81 18.46
C SER A 228 10.75 -16.54 18.97
N ILE A 229 10.49 -15.32 19.45
CA ILE A 229 9.17 -14.92 19.95
C ILE A 229 8.13 -14.99 18.82
N ASN A 230 8.44 -14.47 17.63
CA ASN A 230 7.52 -14.53 16.49
C ASN A 230 7.23 -15.97 16.06
N LEU A 231 8.25 -16.84 16.03
CA LEU A 231 8.05 -18.26 15.72
C LEU A 231 7.12 -18.94 16.74
N ILE A 232 7.33 -18.69 18.03
CA ILE A 232 6.47 -19.22 19.10
C ILE A 232 5.03 -18.72 18.92
N LEU A 233 4.85 -17.42 18.65
CA LEU A 233 3.51 -16.85 18.41
C LEU A 233 2.82 -17.49 17.20
N CYS A 234 3.54 -17.72 16.09
CA CYS A 234 2.99 -18.41 14.92
C CYS A 234 2.51 -19.82 15.28
N VAL A 235 3.35 -20.61 15.98
CA VAL A 235 2.99 -21.97 16.41
C VAL A 235 1.78 -21.97 17.35
N VAL A 236 1.76 -21.08 18.35
CA VAL A 236 0.64 -20.95 19.29
C VAL A 236 -0.66 -20.62 18.55
N MET A 237 -0.62 -19.67 17.61
CA MET A 237 -1.79 -19.31 16.80
C MET A 237 -2.26 -20.45 15.89
N SER A 238 -1.34 -21.21 15.29
CA SER A 238 -1.68 -22.40 14.50
C SER A 238 -2.39 -23.45 15.35
N VAL A 239 -1.89 -23.71 16.57
CA VAL A 239 -2.54 -24.63 17.51
C VAL A 239 -3.93 -24.12 17.85
N ILE A 240 -4.07 -22.86 18.28
CA ILE A 240 -5.36 -22.24 18.65
C ILE A 240 -6.40 -22.38 17.55
N SER A 241 -6.03 -22.19 16.27
CA SER A 241 -6.95 -22.27 15.14
C SER A 241 -7.52 -23.68 14.88
N VAL A 242 -6.87 -24.72 15.40
CA VAL A 242 -7.28 -26.12 15.22
C VAL A 242 -8.07 -26.62 16.42
N LEU A 243 -8.04 -25.92 17.57
CA LEU A 243 -8.79 -26.35 18.76
C LEU A 243 -10.30 -26.47 18.46
N PRO A 244 -10.94 -27.57 18.87
CA PRO A 244 -12.36 -27.81 18.59
C PRO A 244 -13.25 -26.71 19.18
N VAL A 245 -12.92 -26.23 20.39
CA VAL A 245 -13.64 -25.13 21.07
C VAL A 245 -13.71 -23.85 20.24
N VAL A 246 -12.69 -23.59 19.40
CA VAL A 246 -12.66 -22.41 18.51
C VAL A 246 -13.43 -22.70 17.23
N ARG A 247 -13.24 -23.88 16.62
CA ARG A 247 -13.98 -24.30 15.42
C ARG A 247 -15.49 -24.41 15.63
N ASP A 248 -15.92 -24.81 16.82
CA ASP A 248 -17.34 -24.91 17.17
C ASP A 248 -18.03 -23.54 17.19
N LYS A 249 -17.27 -22.47 17.47
CA LYS A 249 -17.77 -21.09 17.47
C LYS A 249 -17.53 -20.37 16.14
N LEU A 250 -16.48 -20.74 15.40
CA LEU A 250 -16.16 -20.22 14.06
C LEU A 250 -15.79 -21.39 13.13
N PRO A 251 -16.77 -22.03 12.46
CA PRO A 251 -16.50 -23.19 11.59
C PRO A 251 -15.65 -22.84 10.37
N LEU A 252 -15.62 -21.56 9.98
CA LEU A 252 -14.82 -21.01 8.88
C LEU A 252 -13.40 -20.59 9.30
N SER A 253 -13.01 -20.74 10.58
CA SER A 253 -11.62 -20.55 11.02
C SER A 253 -10.75 -21.69 10.52
N GLY A 254 -10.14 -21.49 9.35
CA GLY A 254 -9.30 -22.45 8.65
C GLY A 254 -7.80 -22.20 8.82
N LEU A 255 -7.00 -23.25 8.60
CA LEU A 255 -5.53 -23.20 8.60
C LEU A 255 -4.95 -22.20 7.57
N LEU A 256 -5.69 -21.89 6.51
CA LEU A 256 -5.31 -20.92 5.49
C LEU A 256 -5.18 -19.50 6.07
N GLN A 257 -6.05 -19.13 7.02
CA GLN A 257 -6.00 -17.82 7.68
C GLN A 257 -4.72 -17.66 8.49
N VAL A 258 -4.37 -18.66 9.30
CA VAL A 258 -3.14 -18.61 10.11
C VAL A 258 -1.89 -18.69 9.23
N GLY A 259 -1.91 -19.55 8.20
CA GLY A 259 -0.81 -19.63 7.24
C GLY A 259 -0.55 -18.30 6.54
N SER A 260 -1.60 -17.59 6.11
CA SER A 260 -1.46 -16.30 5.42
C SER A 260 -0.91 -15.17 6.30
N PHE A 261 -1.02 -15.31 7.63
CA PHE A 261 -0.56 -14.34 8.61
C PHE A 261 0.84 -14.68 9.19
N SER A 262 1.23 -15.96 9.15
CA SER A 262 2.52 -16.46 9.68
C SER A 262 3.68 -16.14 8.73
#